data_AF-A0A934K027-F1
#
_entry.id   AF-A0A934K027-F1
#
_cell.length_a   1.000
_cell.length_b   1.000
_cell.length_c   1.000
_cell.angle_alpha   90.00
_cell.angle_beta   90.00
_cell.angle_gamma   90.00
#
_symmetry.space_group_name_H-M   'P 1'
#
loop_
_entity.id
_entity.type
_entity.pdbx_description
1 polymer ?
#
loop_
_entity_poly.entity_id
_entity_poly.type
_entity_poly.pdbx_seq_one_letter_code
_entity_poly.pdbx_strand_id
1 'polypeptide(L)'
;MYGAKNEPHKPKRFSISLDRAGQNLPNSNWDIAPANSYRDACATGRIMAANFLQQLKDDPDYVGAGILGHIAADINFNDETAGKGYWVGFFSYLESHLYESAKHCDLHADLARIEADSDSIV
;
A
#
# COMPACT_ATOMS: atom_id res chain seq x y z
N MET A 1 -34.14 16.05 14.87
CA MET A 1 -32.67 16.09 14.76
C MET A 1 -32.26 14.92 13.89
N TYR A 2 -32.11 15.13 12.58
CA TYR A 2 -31.76 14.07 11.64
C TYR A 2 -30.31 13.64 11.89
N GLY A 3 -30.13 12.38 12.30
CA GLY A 3 -28.82 11.76 12.41
C GLY A 3 -28.14 11.76 11.04
N ALA A 4 -26.92 12.28 10.99
CA ALA A 4 -26.04 12.15 9.85
C ALA A 4 -25.95 10.66 9.52
N LYS A 5 -26.46 10.28 8.34
CA LYS A 5 -26.28 8.95 7.79
C LYS A 5 -24.77 8.76 7.67
N ASN A 6 -24.24 7.74 8.36
CA ASN A 6 -22.87 7.29 8.17
C ASN A 6 -22.76 6.86 6.71
N GLU A 7 -22.32 7.76 5.84
CA GLU A 7 -21.85 7.38 4.51
C GLU A 7 -20.74 6.33 4.73
N PRO A 8 -20.73 5.22 3.98
CA PRO A 8 -19.61 4.29 4.05
C PRO A 8 -18.36 5.11 3.77
N HIS A 9 -17.44 5.16 4.73
CA HIS A 9 -16.20 5.92 4.60
C HIS A 9 -15.50 5.38 3.36
N LYS A 10 -15.56 6.14 2.24
CA LYS A 10 -14.93 5.71 1.00
C LYS A 10 -13.46 5.47 1.32
N PRO A 11 -12.93 4.27 1.04
CA PRO A 11 -11.55 3.97 1.37
C PRO A 11 -10.63 4.98 0.69
N LYS A 12 -9.65 5.47 1.45
CA LYS A 12 -8.62 6.37 0.94
C LYS A 12 -8.01 5.77 -0.33
N ARG A 13 -8.04 6.53 -1.43
CA ARG A 13 -7.32 6.16 -2.64
C ARG A 13 -5.88 6.65 -2.53
N PHE A 14 -4.94 5.76 -2.82
CA PHE A 14 -3.53 6.09 -2.91
C PHE A 14 -3.24 6.77 -4.25
N SER A 15 -2.22 7.61 -4.29
CA SER A 15 -1.89 8.41 -5.47
C SER A 15 -0.38 8.53 -5.64
N ILE A 16 0.01 8.93 -6.85
CA ILE A 16 1.38 9.34 -7.15
C ILE A 16 1.56 10.72 -6.50
N SER A 17 2.11 10.76 -5.29
CA SER A 17 2.39 12.02 -4.56
C SER A 17 3.81 12.52 -4.84
N LEU A 18 3.96 13.82 -5.12
CA LEU A 18 5.28 14.46 -5.28
C LEU A 18 5.92 14.83 -3.93
N ASP A 19 5.11 14.96 -2.87
CA ASP A 19 5.55 15.42 -1.55
C ASP A 19 5.95 14.23 -0.67
N ARG A 20 7.12 13.65 -0.99
CA ARG A 20 7.68 12.46 -0.33
C ARG A 20 8.50 12.87 0.90
N ALA A 21 7.92 12.83 2.09
CA ALA A 21 8.57 13.38 3.28
C ALA A 21 9.11 12.33 4.28
N GLY A 22 8.87 11.02 4.09
CA GLY A 22 9.14 10.00 5.11
C GLY A 22 8.39 10.27 6.41
N GLN A 23 7.31 11.05 6.33
CA GLN A 23 6.53 11.56 7.45
C GLN A 23 5.05 11.38 7.12
N ASN A 24 4.31 10.98 8.14
CA ASN A 24 2.85 10.90 8.10
C ASN A 24 2.24 12.32 8.10
N LEU A 25 2.30 12.99 6.96
CA LEU A 25 1.81 14.36 6.77
C LEU A 25 0.33 14.38 6.35
N PRO A 26 -0.42 15.45 6.71
CA PRO A 26 -1.78 15.65 6.18
C PRO A 26 -1.81 15.62 4.65
N ASN A 27 -2.80 14.95 4.07
CA ASN A 27 -2.97 14.75 2.62
C ASN A 27 -1.91 13.86 1.92
N SER A 28 -0.96 13.26 2.65
CA SER A 28 -0.06 12.24 2.11
C SER A 28 -0.79 10.92 1.86
N ASN A 29 -0.16 9.97 1.16
CA ASN A 29 -0.67 8.60 1.07
C ASN A 29 -0.76 7.92 2.44
N TRP A 30 0.10 8.33 3.38
CA TRP A 30 0.17 7.74 4.71
C TRP A 30 -0.58 8.50 5.80
N ASP A 31 -1.21 9.64 5.51
CA ASP A 31 -2.07 10.44 6.43
C ASP A 31 -3.04 9.57 7.24
N ILE A 32 -2.58 9.12 8.41
CA ILE A 32 -3.28 8.23 9.35
C ILE A 32 -3.24 8.83 10.76
N ALA A 33 -4.32 8.65 11.50
CA ALA A 33 -4.37 9.08 12.89
C ALA A 33 -3.40 8.25 13.76
N PRO A 34 -2.85 8.83 14.84
CA PRO A 34 -2.09 8.07 15.82
C PRO A 34 -2.89 6.89 16.39
N ALA A 35 -2.25 5.73 16.54
CA ALA A 35 -2.87 4.57 17.16
C ALA A 35 -2.58 4.49 18.66
N ASN A 36 -3.57 4.06 19.42
CA ASN A 36 -3.41 3.73 20.84
C ASN A 36 -3.10 2.23 21.07
N SER A 37 -3.25 1.40 20.03
CA SER A 37 -3.16 -0.06 20.09
C SER A 37 -2.44 -0.60 18.87
N TYR A 38 -1.32 -1.29 19.09
CA TYR A 38 -0.54 -1.90 18.02
C TYR A 38 -1.36 -2.96 17.26
N ARG A 39 -2.20 -3.72 17.99
CA ARG A 39 -3.05 -4.75 17.39
C ARG A 39 -4.06 -4.15 16.40
N ASP A 40 -4.71 -3.06 16.80
CA ASP A 40 -5.73 -2.40 15.98
C ASP A 40 -5.08 -1.66 14.81
N ALA A 41 -3.89 -1.10 15.02
CA ALA A 41 -3.07 -0.54 13.94
C ALA A 41 -2.73 -1.62 12.90
N CYS A 42 -2.28 -2.81 13.32
CA CYS A 42 -2.04 -3.93 12.41
C CYS A 42 -3.30 -4.37 11.66
N ALA A 43 -4.45 -4.46 12.33
CA ALA A 43 -5.71 -4.80 11.68
C ALA A 43 -6.11 -3.76 10.62
N THR A 44 -5.96 -2.48 10.96
CA THR A 44 -6.25 -1.38 10.04
C THR A 44 -5.28 -1.35 8.86
N GLY A 45 -3.98 -1.60 9.10
CA GLY A 45 -2.98 -1.72 8.04
C GLY A 45 -3.34 -2.79 7.01
N ARG A 46 -3.83 -3.95 7.45
CA ARG A 46 -4.33 -5.00 6.54
C ARG A 46 -5.52 -4.53 5.70
N ILE A 47 -6.45 -3.78 6.30
CA ILE A 47 -7.60 -3.20 5.58
C ILE A 47 -7.12 -2.19 4.53
N MET A 48 -6.15 -1.35 4.87
CA MET A 48 -5.53 -0.40 3.93
C MET A 48 -4.89 -1.12 2.74
N ALA A 49 -4.16 -2.21 2.98
CA ALA A 49 -3.56 -3.01 1.91
C ALA A 49 -4.62 -3.69 1.03
N ALA A 50 -5.70 -4.21 1.61
CA ALA A 50 -6.82 -4.75 0.83
C ALA A 50 -7.48 -3.68 -0.07
N ASN A 51 -7.66 -2.47 0.45
CA ASN A 51 -8.17 -1.34 -0.34
C ASN A 51 -7.21 -0.93 -1.45
N PHE A 52 -5.89 -0.96 -1.20
CA PHE A 52 -4.88 -0.72 -2.23
C PHE A 52 -4.96 -1.75 -3.37
N LEU A 53 -5.04 -3.04 -3.04
CA LEU A 53 -5.19 -4.09 -4.05
C LEU A 53 -6.51 -3.94 -4.82
N GLN A 54 -7.60 -3.55 -4.15
CA GLN A 54 -8.87 -3.29 -4.83
C GLN A 54 -8.77 -2.07 -5.76
N GLN A 55 -8.07 -1.01 -5.35
CA GLN A 55 -7.81 0.14 -6.22
C GLN A 55 -7.03 -0.26 -7.48
N LEU A 56 -6.01 -1.14 -7.38
CA LEU A 56 -5.28 -1.62 -8.55
C LEU A 56 -6.17 -2.44 -9.49
N LYS A 57 -7.15 -3.17 -8.96
CA LYS A 57 -8.15 -3.88 -9.78
C LYS A 57 -9.09 -2.92 -10.48
N ASP A 58 -9.50 -1.85 -9.81
CA ASP A 58 -10.46 -0.88 -10.34
C ASP A 58 -9.80 0.05 -11.37
N ASP A 59 -8.51 0.37 -11.19
CA ASP A 59 -7.73 1.26 -12.05
C ASP A 59 -6.40 0.60 -12.49
N PRO A 60 -6.41 -0.29 -13.51
CA PRO A 60 -5.23 -1.02 -13.95
C PRO A 60 -4.08 -0.15 -14.46
N ASP A 61 -4.36 1.09 -14.90
CA ASP A 61 -3.35 2.06 -15.35
C ASP A 61 -2.31 2.39 -14.27
N TYR A 62 -2.63 2.13 -13.00
CA TYR A 62 -1.70 2.33 -11.89
C TYR A 62 -0.79 1.12 -11.63
N VAL A 63 -1.04 -0.03 -12.25
CA VAL A 63 -0.16 -1.20 -12.14
C VAL A 63 1.18 -0.88 -12.79
N GLY A 64 2.27 -1.00 -12.01
CA GLY A 64 3.61 -0.63 -12.47
C GLY A 64 3.93 0.87 -12.41
N ALA A 65 2.96 1.74 -12.10
CA ALA A 65 3.17 3.20 -12.00
C ALA A 65 3.90 3.65 -10.71
N GLY A 66 4.30 2.70 -9.86
CA GLY A 66 5.11 2.98 -8.67
C GLY A 66 4.35 3.47 -7.44
N ILE A 67 3.01 3.43 -7.41
CA ILE A 67 2.20 3.91 -6.26
C ILE A 67 2.66 3.31 -4.93
N LEU A 68 2.96 2.01 -4.88
CA LEU A 68 3.43 1.38 -3.64
C LEU A 68 4.72 2.03 -3.09
N GLY A 69 5.61 2.47 -3.98
CA GLY A 69 6.80 3.24 -3.61
C GLY A 69 6.47 4.63 -3.08
N HIS A 70 5.45 5.30 -3.63
CA HIS A 70 4.95 6.57 -3.10
C HIS A 70 4.28 6.41 -1.74
N ILE A 71 3.53 5.33 -1.51
CA ILE A 71 2.99 4.99 -0.20
C ILE A 71 4.15 4.81 0.79
N ALA A 72 5.13 3.97 0.46
CA ALA A 72 6.29 3.70 1.30
C ALA A 72 7.09 4.98 1.63
N ALA A 73 7.22 5.90 0.67
CA ALA A 73 7.90 7.18 0.86
C ALA A 73 7.20 8.13 1.85
N ASP A 74 5.91 7.92 2.13
CA ASP A 74 5.14 8.70 3.11
C ASP A 74 5.13 8.03 4.50
N ILE A 75 5.65 6.82 4.64
CA ILE A 75 5.73 6.09 5.91
C ILE A 75 6.91 6.58 6.73
N ASN A 76 6.67 6.95 7.99
CA ASN A 76 7.74 7.05 8.98
C ASN A 76 8.10 5.66 9.50
N PHE A 77 9.09 5.01 8.91
CA PHE A 77 9.56 3.69 9.35
C PHE A 77 10.25 3.68 10.72
N ASN A 78 10.62 4.85 11.25
CA ASN A 78 11.21 5.00 12.58
C ASN A 78 10.16 5.25 13.67
N ASP A 79 8.86 5.10 13.37
CA ASP A 79 7.80 5.21 14.38
C ASP A 79 7.94 4.13 15.46
N GLU A 80 8.23 4.54 16.70
CA GLU A 80 8.33 3.63 17.84
C GLU A 80 7.01 3.44 18.59
N THR A 81 5.96 4.20 18.24
CA THR A 81 4.64 4.13 18.87
C THR A 81 3.86 2.89 18.41
N ALA A 82 2.63 2.74 18.92
CA ALA A 82 1.70 1.73 18.41
C ALA A 82 1.35 1.94 16.93
N GLY A 83 1.54 3.15 16.38
CA GLY A 83 1.30 3.51 14.98
C GLY A 83 2.11 2.67 14.00
N LYS A 84 3.29 2.17 14.38
CA LYS A 84 4.08 1.27 13.53
C LYS A 84 3.32 0.01 13.09
N GLY A 85 2.31 -0.39 13.86
CA GLY A 85 1.44 -1.51 13.48
C GLY A 85 0.74 -1.31 12.13
N TYR A 86 0.45 -0.06 11.72
CA TYR A 86 -0.18 0.21 10.42
C TYR A 86 0.68 -0.30 9.26
N TRP A 87 1.98 0.04 9.22
CA TRP A 87 2.83 -0.41 8.11
C TRP A 87 3.15 -1.90 8.22
N VAL A 88 3.31 -2.44 9.44
CA VAL A 88 3.50 -3.88 9.63
C VAL A 88 2.30 -4.66 9.06
N GLY A 89 1.08 -4.28 9.46
CA GLY A 89 -0.14 -4.92 8.96
C GLY A 89 -0.32 -4.77 7.45
N PHE A 90 0.01 -3.59 6.91
CA PHE A 90 -0.07 -3.30 5.49
C PHE A 90 0.85 -4.23 4.68
N PHE A 91 2.14 -4.26 5.00
CA PHE A 91 3.10 -5.08 4.25
C PHE A 91 2.89 -6.58 4.48
N SER A 92 2.54 -7.04 5.68
CA SER A 92 2.25 -8.47 5.90
C SER A 92 1.05 -8.96 5.08
N TYR A 93 0.04 -8.11 4.85
CA TYR A 93 -1.09 -8.46 3.98
C TYR A 93 -0.65 -8.54 2.51
N LEU A 94 0.15 -7.58 2.05
CA LEU A 94 0.71 -7.60 0.69
C LEU A 94 1.59 -8.82 0.47
N GLU A 95 2.45 -9.16 1.42
CA GLU A 95 3.33 -10.33 1.36
C GLU A 95 2.53 -11.63 1.18
N SER A 96 1.41 -11.76 1.88
CA SER A 96 0.49 -12.89 1.70
C SER A 96 -0.07 -12.96 0.27
N HIS A 97 -0.50 -11.83 -0.29
CA HIS A 97 -1.03 -11.78 -1.67
C HIS A 97 0.05 -11.95 -2.74
N LEU A 98 1.26 -11.45 -2.50
CA LEU A 98 2.42 -11.68 -3.36
C LEU A 98 2.75 -13.17 -3.40
N TYR A 99 2.76 -13.85 -2.25
CA TYR A 99 2.95 -15.30 -2.19
C TYR A 99 1.86 -16.06 -2.97
N GLU A 100 0.58 -15.69 -2.79
CA GLU A 100 -0.52 -16.29 -3.54
C GLU A 100 -0.37 -16.09 -5.05
N SER A 101 -0.04 -14.88 -5.50
CA SER A 101 0.21 -14.58 -6.92
C SER A 101 1.42 -15.33 -7.46
N ALA A 102 2.51 -15.42 -6.70
CA ALA A 102 3.74 -16.08 -7.11
C ALA A 102 3.54 -17.58 -7.38
N LYS A 103 2.64 -18.26 -6.64
CA LYS A 103 2.28 -19.66 -6.90
C LYS A 103 1.64 -19.88 -8.28
N HIS A 104 1.12 -18.83 -8.91
CA HIS A 104 0.48 -18.88 -10.22
C HIS A 104 1.36 -18.32 -11.35
N CYS A 105 2.62 -17.98 -11.05
CA CYS A 105 3.57 -17.42 -12.00
C CYS A 105 4.80 -18.33 -12.14
N ASP A 106 5.25 -18.57 -13.37
CA ASP A 106 6.59 -19.12 -13.59
C ASP A 106 7.61 -18.00 -13.46
N LEU A 107 8.11 -17.80 -12.24
CA LEU A 107 9.06 -16.72 -11.92
C LEU A 107 10.38 -16.83 -12.71
N HIS A 108 10.78 -18.04 -13.13
CA HIS A 108 11.99 -18.21 -13.93
C HIS A 108 11.77 -17.71 -15.36
N ALA A 109 10.63 -18.03 -15.95
CA ALA A 109 10.26 -17.53 -17.28
C ALA A 109 10.07 -16.01 -17.26
N ASP A 110 9.46 -15.46 -16.20
CA ASP A 110 9.27 -14.01 -16.09
C ASP A 110 10.59 -13.25 -15.91
N LEU A 111 11.53 -13.79 -15.12
CA LEU A 111 12.87 -13.22 -14.96
C LEU A 111 13.63 -13.20 -16.29
N ALA A 112 13.63 -14.31 -17.04
CA ALA A 112 14.30 -14.38 -18.34
C ALA A 112 13.77 -13.35 -19.34
N ARG A 113 12.47 -13.04 -19.29
CA ARG A 113 11.85 -11.98 -20.09
C ARG A 113 12.36 -10.60 -19.69
N ILE A 114 12.43 -10.31 -18.39
CA ILE A 114 12.94 -9.03 -17.87
C ILE A 114 14.40 -8.80 -18.26
N GLU A 115 15.23 -9.84 -18.19
CA GLU A 115 16.63 -9.80 -18.62
C GLU A 115 16.76 -9.51 -20.13
N ALA A 116 15.99 -10.23 -20.96
CA ALA A 116 15.98 -10.00 -22.40
C ALA A 116 15.50 -8.58 -22.80
N ASP A 117 14.47 -8.06 -22.12
CA ASP A 117 13.99 -6.69 -22.32
C ASP A 117 15.08 -5.67 -21.96
N SER A 118 15.86 -5.93 -20.91
CA SER A 118 16.96 -5.05 -20.46
C SER A 118 18.14 -5.04 -21.44
N ASP A 119 18.51 -6.20 -22.00
CA ASP A 119 19.58 -6.33 -22.99
C ASP A 119 19.22 -5.68 -24.34
N SER A 120 17.92 -5.51 -24.63
CA SER A 120 17.45 -4.85 -25.86
C SER A 120 17.54 -3.32 -25.84
N ILE A 121 17.86 -2.74 -24.68
CA ILE A 121 17.97 -1.28 -24.46
C ILE A 121 19.44 -0.81 -24.55
N VAL A 122 20.40 -1.73 -24.67
CA VAL A 122 21.85 -1.47 -24.79
C VAL A 122 22.32 -1.58 -26.25
#